data_AF-W7DBH3-F1
#
_entry.id   AF-W7DBH3-F1
#
_cell.length_a   1.000
_cell.length_b   1.000
_cell.length_c   1.000
_cell.angle_alpha   90.00
_cell.angle_beta   90.00
_cell.angle_gamma   90.00
#
_symmetry.space_group_name_H-M   'P 1'
#
loop_
_entity.id
_entity.type
_entity.pdbx_description
1 polymer ?
#
loop_
_entity_poly.entity_id
_entity_poly.type
_entity_poly.pdbx_seq_one_letter_code
_entity_poly.pdbx_strand_id
1 'polypeptide(L)'
;MDMWSFFKILSYAFANIAVLVFAYFLLARFMKFQFDEPPTWSIRILSGVLGGFFAFLLMNFSIVAEGSRTLNLIWVFIVLNAYYFGGTSAFITCLFITFERLLFGDMQVAIVFSIVYLAIGILQLVIGPFFTKKKQILFSSLLFLR
;
A
#
# COMPACT_ATOMS: atom_id res chain seq x y z
N MET A 1 11.76 -0.15 28.65
CA MET A 1 11.63 -0.89 27.38
C MET A 1 12.95 -1.60 27.17
N ASP A 2 12.96 -2.93 27.27
CA ASP A 2 14.21 -3.68 27.29
C ASP A 2 14.88 -3.66 25.92
N MET A 3 16.21 -3.60 25.89
CA MET A 3 17.02 -3.56 24.66
C MET A 3 16.64 -4.68 23.68
N TRP A 4 16.30 -5.87 24.20
CA TRP A 4 15.80 -7.00 23.41
C TRP A 4 14.44 -6.73 22.74
N SER A 5 13.53 -6.04 23.41
CA SER A 5 12.22 -5.65 22.85
C SER A 5 12.37 -4.61 21.74
N PHE A 6 13.33 -3.69 21.87
CA PHE A 6 13.65 -2.70 20.84
C PHE A 6 14.19 -3.36 19.57
N PHE A 7 15.15 -4.28 19.68
CA PHE A 7 15.68 -5.01 18.52
C PHE A 7 14.62 -5.86 17.82
N LYS A 8 13.67 -6.44 18.56
CA LYS A 8 12.52 -7.16 17.98
C LYS A 8 11.64 -6.23 17.13
N ILE A 9 11.28 -5.05 17.67
CA ILE A 9 10.46 -4.07 16.95
C ILE A 9 11.18 -3.57 15.69
N LEU A 10 12.47 -3.29 15.81
CA LEU A 10 13.30 -2.86 14.67
C LEU A 10 13.33 -3.94 13.58
N SER A 11 13.49 -5.21 13.96
CA SER A 11 13.43 -6.35 13.04
C SER A 11 12.07 -6.46 12.34
N TYR A 12 10.95 -6.21 13.03
CA TYR A 12 9.61 -6.19 12.42
C TYR A 12 9.45 -5.07 11.39
N ALA A 13 9.93 -3.88 11.71
CA ALA A 13 9.91 -2.75 10.80
C ALA A 13 10.72 -3.07 9.53
N PHE A 14 11.94 -3.59 9.69
CA PHE A 14 12.79 -4.01 8.56
C PHE A 14 12.14 -5.08 7.69
N ALA A 15 11.48 -6.08 8.28
CA ALA A 15 10.82 -7.15 7.55
C ALA A 15 9.65 -6.61 6.68
N ASN A 16 8.85 -5.70 7.22
CA ASN A 16 7.77 -5.05 6.46
C ASN A 16 8.30 -4.07 5.41
N ILE A 17 9.40 -3.37 5.68
CA ILE A 17 10.11 -2.55 4.69
C ILE A 17 10.65 -3.44 3.55
N ALA A 18 11.20 -4.61 3.86
CA ALA A 18 11.68 -5.55 2.84
C ALA A 18 10.54 -6.05 1.93
N VAL A 19 9.34 -6.30 2.48
CA VAL A 19 8.15 -6.62 1.68
C VAL A 19 7.76 -5.45 0.78
N LEU A 20 7.78 -4.22 1.28
CA LEU A 20 7.53 -3.02 0.48
C LEU A 20 8.53 -2.87 -0.66
N VAL A 21 9.83 -3.06 -0.39
CA VAL A 21 10.91 -2.98 -1.38
C VAL A 21 10.78 -4.09 -2.41
N PHE A 22 10.47 -5.32 -1.98
CA PHE A 22 10.26 -6.46 -2.87
C PHE A 22 9.04 -6.26 -3.77
N ALA A 23 7.93 -5.76 -3.22
CA ALA A 23 6.76 -5.39 -4.02
C ALA A 23 7.09 -4.33 -5.07
N TYR A 24 7.84 -3.30 -4.68
CA TYR A 24 8.31 -2.28 -5.60
C TYR A 24 9.24 -2.84 -6.69
N PHE A 25 10.13 -3.77 -6.33
CA PHE A 25 11.00 -4.45 -7.28
C PHE A 25 10.23 -5.34 -8.26
N LEU A 26 9.27 -6.14 -7.77
CA LEU A 26 8.38 -6.94 -8.62
C LEU A 26 7.62 -6.04 -9.59
N LEU A 27 7.16 -4.88 -9.12
CA LEU A 27 6.53 -3.89 -9.97
C LEU A 27 7.45 -3.38 -11.07
N ALA A 28 8.65 -2.96 -10.71
CA ALA A 28 9.64 -2.45 -11.67
C ALA A 28 10.04 -3.49 -12.71
N ARG A 29 10.07 -4.78 -12.34
CA ARG A 29 10.57 -5.86 -13.20
C ARG A 29 9.51 -6.48 -14.10
N PHE A 30 8.29 -6.68 -13.60
CA PHE A 30 7.26 -7.44 -14.32
C PHE A 30 6.24 -6.56 -15.04
N MET A 31 6.09 -5.28 -14.66
CA MET A 31 4.91 -4.52 -15.06
C MET A 31 5.28 -3.27 -15.88
N LYS A 32 5.30 -3.40 -17.21
CA LYS A 32 5.20 -2.28 -18.18
C LYS A 32 3.78 -1.68 -18.24
N PHE A 33 3.00 -1.76 -17.17
CA PHE A 33 1.59 -1.39 -17.16
C PHE A 33 1.40 0.10 -16.85
N GLN A 34 1.99 0.99 -17.65
CA GLN A 34 1.69 2.42 -17.54
C GLN A 34 0.43 2.70 -18.36
N PHE A 35 -0.62 3.21 -17.70
CA PHE A 35 -1.76 3.74 -18.43
C PHE A 35 -1.30 5.03 -19.14
N ASP A 36 -1.52 5.11 -20.45
CA ASP A 36 -1.22 6.31 -21.24
C ASP A 36 -2.10 7.50 -20.82
N GLU A 37 -3.27 7.21 -20.24
CA GLU A 37 -4.21 8.17 -19.69
C GLU A 37 -4.46 7.92 -18.20
N PRO A 38 -4.76 8.97 -17.40
CA PRO A 38 -5.11 8.77 -16.00
C PRO A 38 -6.34 7.86 -15.90
N PRO A 39 -6.33 6.83 -15.02
CA PRO A 39 -7.43 5.89 -14.92
C PRO A 39 -8.71 6.60 -14.53
N THR A 40 -9.81 6.22 -15.18
CA THR A 40 -11.15 6.76 -14.93
C THR A 40 -11.60 6.47 -13.50
N TRP A 41 -12.57 7.26 -13.00
CA TRP A 41 -13.12 7.09 -11.65
C TRP A 41 -13.62 5.66 -11.38
N SER A 42 -14.26 5.02 -12.37
CA SER A 42 -14.73 3.64 -12.24
C SER A 42 -13.59 2.64 -12.06
N ILE A 43 -12.49 2.79 -12.82
CA ILE A 43 -11.31 1.93 -12.70
C ILE A 43 -10.61 2.14 -11.35
N ARG A 44 -10.56 3.37 -10.85
CA ARG A 44 -9.99 3.67 -9.51
C ARG A 44 -10.80 3.02 -8.38
N ILE A 45 -12.12 3.04 -8.46
CA ILE A 45 -12.99 2.39 -7.48
C ILE A 45 -12.83 0.88 -7.57
N LEU A 46 -12.92 0.31 -8.79
CA LEU A 46 -12.83 -1.13 -9.01
C LEU A 46 -11.47 -1.69 -8.54
N SER A 47 -10.36 -1.04 -8.88
CA SER A 47 -9.02 -1.42 -8.42
C SER A 47 -8.88 -1.34 -6.90
N GLY A 48 -9.48 -0.32 -6.26
CA GLY A 48 -9.47 -0.17 -4.81
C GLY A 48 -10.23 -1.30 -4.10
N VAL A 49 -11.40 -1.66 -4.62
CA VAL A 49 -12.22 -2.77 -4.09
C VAL A 49 -11.51 -4.11 -4.29
N LEU A 50 -11.01 -4.38 -5.50
CA LEU A 50 -10.27 -5.62 -5.78
C LEU A 50 -8.99 -5.70 -4.94
N GLY A 51 -8.27 -4.58 -4.78
CA GLY A 51 -7.08 -4.53 -3.94
C GLY A 51 -7.38 -4.78 -2.47
N GLY A 52 -8.51 -4.28 -1.96
CA GLY A 52 -9.03 -4.63 -0.64
C GLY A 52 -9.31 -6.13 -0.52
N PHE A 53 -10.05 -6.70 -1.47
CA PHE A 53 -10.36 -8.13 -1.49
C PHE A 53 -9.11 -9.02 -1.57
N PHE A 54 -8.11 -8.67 -2.37
CA PHE A 54 -6.85 -9.43 -2.39
C PHE A 54 -6.04 -9.25 -1.11
N ALA A 55 -6.09 -8.06 -0.51
CA ALA A 55 -5.49 -7.83 0.80
C ALA A 55 -6.15 -8.68 1.90
N PHE A 56 -7.48 -8.88 1.84
CA PHE A 56 -8.19 -9.81 2.72
C PHE A 56 -7.62 -11.23 2.64
N LEU A 57 -7.49 -11.74 1.40
CA LEU A 57 -6.95 -13.08 1.16
C LEU A 57 -5.54 -13.17 1.75
N LEU A 58 -4.69 -12.18 1.51
CA LEU A 58 -3.32 -12.13 2.00
C LEU A 58 -3.18 -11.85 3.49
N MET A 59 -4.21 -11.31 4.15
CA MET A 59 -4.24 -11.19 5.60
C MET A 59 -4.16 -12.59 6.24
N ASN A 60 -4.82 -13.58 5.65
CA ASN A 60 -4.76 -14.97 6.10
C ASN A 60 -3.43 -15.66 5.76
N PHE A 61 -2.70 -15.17 4.75
CA PHE A 61 -1.37 -15.65 4.37
C PHE A 61 -0.23 -14.82 4.96
N SER A 62 -0.53 -13.86 5.86
CA SER A 62 0.50 -13.09 6.53
C SER A 62 1.36 -14.04 7.38
N ILE A 63 2.63 -14.17 6.99
CA ILE A 63 3.51 -15.20 7.51
C ILE A 63 3.86 -14.86 8.96
N VAL A 64 3.45 -15.72 9.89
CA VAL A 64 3.91 -15.68 11.29
C VAL A 64 5.30 -16.30 11.33
N ALA A 65 6.34 -15.49 11.15
CA ALA A 65 7.70 -15.94 11.44
C ALA A 65 7.92 -15.85 12.95
N GLU A 66 8.34 -16.96 13.58
CA GLU A 66 8.72 -17.05 15.00
C GLU A 66 7.83 -16.29 16.00
N GLY A 67 6.65 -16.83 16.30
CA GLY A 67 5.82 -16.51 17.48
C GLY A 67 5.19 -15.12 17.58
N SER A 68 5.79 -14.10 16.96
CA SER A 68 5.33 -12.70 17.00
C SER A 68 5.75 -11.84 15.80
N ARG A 69 6.52 -12.36 14.82
CA ARG A 69 6.79 -11.61 13.58
C ARG A 69 5.61 -11.81 12.62
N THR A 70 4.82 -10.77 12.36
CA THR A 70 3.81 -10.79 11.29
C THR A 70 4.33 -10.04 10.07
N LEU A 71 4.65 -10.77 9.01
CA LEU A 71 4.94 -10.19 7.69
C LEU A 71 3.64 -9.84 6.99
N ASN A 72 3.38 -8.54 6.82
CA ASN A 72 2.08 -8.07 6.39
C ASN A 72 2.06 -7.85 4.87
N LEU A 73 1.65 -8.86 4.12
CA LEU A 73 1.59 -8.82 2.65
C LEU A 73 0.54 -7.84 2.11
N ILE A 74 -0.35 -7.37 2.97
CA ILE A 74 -1.35 -6.32 2.70
C ILE A 74 -0.71 -5.05 2.12
N TRP A 75 0.50 -4.72 2.58
CA TRP A 75 1.24 -3.54 2.12
C TRP A 75 1.47 -3.50 0.60
N VAL A 76 1.59 -4.67 -0.01
CA VAL A 76 1.81 -4.82 -1.45
C VAL A 76 0.66 -4.18 -2.23
N PHE A 77 -0.58 -4.43 -1.85
CA PHE A 77 -1.77 -3.92 -2.56
C PHE A 77 -1.99 -2.43 -2.35
N ILE A 78 -1.68 -1.92 -1.15
CA ILE A 78 -1.74 -0.48 -0.88
C ILE A 78 -0.76 0.27 -1.80
N VAL A 79 0.48 -0.22 -1.91
CA VAL A 79 1.51 0.40 -2.78
C VAL A 79 1.17 0.26 -4.26
N LEU A 80 0.68 -0.91 -4.68
CA LEU A 80 0.23 -1.15 -6.04
C LEU A 80 -0.85 -0.15 -6.46
N ASN A 81 -1.91 -0.04 -5.65
CA ASN A 81 -3.03 0.84 -5.96
C ASN A 81 -2.65 2.31 -5.90
N ALA A 82 -1.76 2.71 -4.98
CA ALA A 82 -1.23 4.07 -4.92
C ALA A 82 -0.45 4.45 -6.18
N TYR A 83 0.37 3.53 -6.70
CA TYR A 83 1.24 3.81 -7.83
C TYR A 83 0.50 3.83 -9.18
N TYR A 84 -0.38 2.87 -9.44
CA TYR A 84 -1.02 2.71 -10.76
C TYR A 84 -2.36 3.43 -10.89
N PHE A 85 -3.15 3.42 -9.82
CA PHE A 85 -4.52 3.92 -9.83
C PHE A 85 -4.69 5.22 -9.04
N GLY A 86 -3.62 5.66 -8.36
CA GLY A 86 -3.53 6.91 -7.62
C GLY A 86 -4.05 6.81 -6.19
N GLY A 87 -3.95 7.93 -5.47
CA GLY A 87 -4.28 8.01 -4.05
C GLY A 87 -5.71 7.59 -3.70
N THR A 88 -6.68 7.81 -4.60
CA THR A 88 -8.07 7.40 -4.39
C THR A 88 -8.22 5.88 -4.29
N SER A 89 -7.57 5.13 -5.18
CA SER A 89 -7.63 3.67 -5.17
C SER A 89 -6.93 3.09 -3.93
N ALA A 90 -5.77 3.66 -3.56
CA ALA A 90 -5.06 3.29 -2.33
C ALA A 90 -5.91 3.54 -1.08
N PHE A 91 -6.61 4.67 -1.01
CA PHE A 91 -7.48 4.99 0.11
C PHE A 91 -8.66 4.01 0.25
N ILE A 92 -9.32 3.69 -0.86
CA ILE A 92 -10.39 2.67 -0.88
C ILE A 92 -9.86 1.32 -0.41
N THR A 93 -8.66 0.94 -0.86
CA THR A 93 -7.98 -0.28 -0.41
C THR A 93 -7.76 -0.27 1.11
N CYS A 94 -7.24 0.82 1.66
CA CYS A 94 -7.04 0.99 3.10
C CYS A 94 -8.35 0.94 3.90
N LEU A 95 -9.45 1.49 3.36
CA LEU A 95 -10.78 1.42 3.98
C LEU A 95 -11.27 -0.03 4.07
N PHE A 96 -11.15 -0.80 2.99
CA PHE A 96 -11.53 -2.21 2.97
C PHE A 96 -10.70 -3.03 3.97
N ILE A 97 -9.37 -2.86 3.96
CA ILE A 97 -8.47 -3.54 4.90
C ILE A 97 -8.82 -3.20 6.36
N THR A 98 -9.13 -1.93 6.63
CA THR A 98 -9.53 -1.46 7.96
C THR A 98 -10.82 -2.15 8.40
N PHE A 99 -11.84 -2.16 7.53
CA PHE A 99 -13.11 -2.82 7.78
C PHE A 99 -12.93 -4.32 8.05
N GLU A 100 -12.15 -5.00 7.22
CA GLU A 100 -11.84 -6.42 7.37
C GLU A 100 -11.10 -6.73 8.67
N ARG A 101 -10.12 -5.91 9.05
CA ARG A 101 -9.41 -6.10 10.33
C ARG A 101 -10.33 -5.92 11.53
N LEU A 102 -11.25 -4.97 11.48
CA LEU A 102 -12.22 -4.77 12.56
C LEU A 102 -13.23 -5.92 12.66
N LEU A 103 -13.55 -6.59 11.55
CA LEU A 103 -14.45 -7.74 11.54
C LEU A 103 -13.80 -9.06 11.97
N PHE A 104 -12.56 -9.30 11.54
CA PHE A 104 -11.93 -10.64 11.65
C PHE A 104 -10.65 -10.66 12.50
N GLY A 105 -10.13 -9.50 12.90
CA GLY A 105 -8.91 -9.38 13.69
C GLY A 105 -9.16 -9.28 15.20
N ASP A 106 -8.08 -9.43 15.98
CA ASP A 106 -8.08 -9.06 17.40
C ASP A 106 -8.42 -7.56 17.53
N MET A 107 -9.40 -7.23 18.37
CA MET A 107 -9.98 -5.89 18.43
C MET A 107 -8.94 -4.80 18.80
N GLN A 108 -8.01 -5.07 19.72
CA GLN A 108 -7.01 -4.08 20.12
C GLN A 108 -5.98 -3.85 19.01
N VAL A 109 -5.52 -4.93 18.39
CA VAL A 109 -4.57 -4.87 17.28
C VAL A 109 -5.23 -4.25 16.05
N ALA A 110 -6.48 -4.60 15.77
CA ALA A 110 -7.25 -4.10 14.65
C ALA A 110 -7.38 -2.58 14.70
N ILE A 111 -7.70 -1.99 15.86
CA ILE A 111 -7.83 -0.54 16.03
C ILE A 111 -6.51 0.18 15.70
N VAL A 112 -5.38 -0.29 16.25
CA VAL A 112 -4.07 0.33 16.03
C VAL A 112 -3.71 0.31 14.54
N PHE A 113 -3.83 -0.85 13.89
CA PHE A 113 -3.50 -0.97 12.47
C PHE A 113 -4.48 -0.22 11.57
N SER A 114 -5.76 -0.14 11.94
CA SER A 114 -6.77 0.66 11.24
C SER A 114 -6.38 2.13 11.20
N ILE A 115 -5.94 2.69 12.33
CA ILE A 115 -5.45 4.08 12.40
C ILE A 115 -4.26 4.28 11.45
N VAL A 116 -3.31 3.34 11.44
CA VAL A 116 -2.13 3.40 10.56
C VAL A 116 -2.52 3.35 9.08
N TYR A 117 -3.40 2.41 8.69
CA TYR A 117 -3.82 2.28 7.30
C TYR A 117 -4.62 3.48 6.81
N LEU A 118 -5.52 4.01 7.65
CA LEU A 118 -6.26 5.23 7.33
C LEU A 118 -5.34 6.43 7.20
N ALA A 119 -4.38 6.59 8.12
CA ALA A 119 -3.39 7.67 8.04
C ALA A 119 -2.59 7.60 6.73
N ILE A 120 -2.16 6.40 6.32
CA ILE A 120 -1.46 6.19 5.05
C ILE A 120 -2.39 6.48 3.86
N GLY A 121 -3.64 6.01 3.90
CA GLY A 121 -4.62 6.25 2.83
C GLY A 121 -4.90 7.75 2.63
N ILE A 122 -5.08 8.49 3.73
CA ILE A 122 -5.28 9.95 3.71
C ILE A 122 -4.02 10.64 3.19
N LEU A 123 -2.84 10.23 3.66
CA LEU A 123 -1.58 10.79 3.20
C LEU A 123 -1.39 10.56 1.69
N GLN A 124 -1.77 9.41 1.16
CA GLN A 124 -1.75 9.13 -0.28
C GLN A 124 -2.77 9.96 -1.08
N LEU A 125 -3.96 10.22 -0.52
CA LEU A 125 -4.94 11.13 -1.13
C LEU A 125 -4.42 12.57 -1.23
N VAL A 126 -3.77 13.06 -0.17
CA VAL A 126 -3.28 14.44 -0.11
C VAL A 126 -2.00 14.61 -0.92
N ILE A 127 -1.04 13.69 -0.77
CA ILE A 127 0.29 13.81 -1.36
C ILE A 127 0.34 13.29 -2.81
N GLY A 128 -0.42 12.25 -3.15
CA GLY A 128 -0.43 11.64 -4.48
C GLY A 128 -0.61 12.61 -5.66
N PRO A 129 -1.53 13.60 -5.58
CA PRO A 129 -1.68 14.63 -6.60
C PRO A 129 -0.41 15.47 -6.85
N PHE A 130 0.42 15.71 -5.83
CA PHE A 130 1.64 16.51 -5.95
C PHE A 130 2.76 15.78 -6.70
N PHE A 131 2.87 14.45 -6.53
CA PHE A 131 3.86 13.65 -7.25
C PHE A 131 3.47 13.38 -8.71
N THR A 132 2.18 13.25 -8.98
CA THR A 132 1.68 13.03 -10.35
C THR A 132 1.90 14.28 -11.23
N LYS A 133 1.75 15.47 -10.66
CA LYS A 133 2.06 16.75 -11.34
C LYS A 133 3.52 16.85 -11.77
N LYS A 134 4.48 16.38 -10.96
CA LYS A 134 5.90 16.40 -11.32
C LYS A 134 6.25 15.50 -12.49
N LYS A 135 5.63 14.30 -12.60
CA LYS A 135 5.81 13.41 -13.75
C LYS A 135 5.29 14.02 -15.05
N GLN A 136 4.11 14.68 -15.02
CA GLN A 136 3.55 15.35 -16.19
C GLN A 136 4.40 16.53 -16.67
N ILE A 137 4.91 17.36 -15.74
CA ILE A 137 5.75 18.52 -16.09
C ILE A 137 7.04 18.06 -16.78
N LEU A 138 7.71 17.03 -16.25
CA LEU A 138 8.97 16.52 -16.80
C LEU A 138 8.79 15.85 -18.18
N PHE A 139 7.62 15.26 -18.43
CA PHE A 139 7.28 14.70 -19.74
C PHE A 139 6.99 15.79 -20.77
N SER A 140 6.28 16.86 -20.38
CA SER A 140 5.98 18.00 -21.25
C SER A 140 7.22 18.79 -21.66
N SER A 141 8.22 18.94 -20.77
CA SER A 141 9.47 19.62 -21.08
C SER A 141 10.38 18.82 -22.01
N LEU A 142 10.35 17.48 -21.95
CA LEU A 142 11.06 16.61 -22.89
C LEU A 142 10.42 16.59 -24.30
N LEU A 143 9.10 16.77 -24.38
CA LEU A 143 8.37 16.88 -25.65
C LEU A 143 8.56 18.23 -26.35
N PHE A 144 8.86 19.29 -25.59
CA PHE A 144 9.19 20.63 -26.13
C PHE A 144 10.63 20.76 -26.63
N LEU A 145 11.49 19.77 -26.36
CA LEU A 145 12.90 19.72 -26.77
C LEU A 145 13.13 18.77 -27.96
N ARG A 146 12.07 18.27 -28.59
CA ARG A 146 12.08 17.60 -29.89
C ARG A 146 11.40 18.48 -30.93
#